data_AF-A0A938QSJ6-F1
#
_entry.id   AF-A0A938QSJ6-F1
#
_cell.length_a   1.000
_cell.length_b   1.000
_cell.length_c   1.000
_cell.angle_alpha   90.00
_cell.angle_beta   90.00
_cell.angle_gamma   90.00
#
_symmetry.space_group_name_H-M   'P 1'
#
loop_
_entity.id
_entity.type
_entity.pdbx_description
1 polymer ?
#
loop_
_entity_poly.entity_id
_entity_poly.type
_entity_poly.pdbx_seq_one_letter_code
_entity_poly.pdbx_strand_id
1 'polypeptide(L)'
;MNTNLCGLLAMALALLSACATPGPTPGAVAMTDGAVGGAASASPDASGSTSPSPPTDGAAPADAAAPAAEPAALSSTPPAPVASASAPARAGDRTDDGIDDENWLPRSDTPAFAAFQTAVEMARREPGAAVGAFVEAARKTSGFYAAWFNAGAAAEQAGRPGDAEAHYRKALEVRGDYGLALANLAALLGRTGRDDEATQLLDDALRRYPEKAGPHLATALRALARTDLAGAEASARSAMKFDERNVAAMSVMSRVFHAQGRLDTARFAIDNALALEPGNALLHLERGSILLAQQDGKDALVAFERAARLRPTLAEAQEAYGLSLLDHGFPVDAERAFQALVALEPRLGSAQLHLGNALRANKKYPEAEAAYRRALELDPALEGARFNLGVLYIDNALPGVDELGRLQRAVDELKTYRDKGVVDVALKKRVDEYIDATEKRIAKERKRREREEKRKADEARKAADEAAKAKEAPAATSPAPGVESTPAPAPEVTPAPGVEAAPAPAPAPEVVPPPASAPEGAPPETPAPEGIPPSAPAAEAAPASPVWSSGAQPDSLDPMTGRDATRPSPPSPLPGAKP
;
A
#
# COMPACT_ATOMS: atom_id res chain seq x y z
N MET A 1 -5.57 22.32 -25.06
CA MET A 1 -4.41 22.77 -24.25
C MET A 1 -4.93 23.37 -22.94
N ASN A 2 -5.31 22.53 -21.98
CA ASN A 2 -5.62 22.97 -20.61
C ASN A 2 -5.59 21.76 -19.67
N THR A 3 -4.40 21.24 -19.45
CA THR A 3 -4.11 19.98 -18.73
C THR A 3 -2.74 20.10 -18.08
N ASN A 4 -2.62 20.89 -17.00
CA ASN A 4 -1.48 20.94 -16.07
C ASN A 4 -1.74 21.91 -14.90
N LEU A 5 -2.90 21.79 -14.21
CA LEU A 5 -3.27 22.70 -13.12
C LEU A 5 -3.80 22.00 -11.83
N CYS A 6 -3.69 20.68 -11.76
CA CYS A 6 -3.97 19.89 -10.53
C CYS A 6 -2.79 19.02 -10.09
N GLY A 7 -1.66 19.09 -10.79
CA GLY A 7 -0.42 18.58 -10.23
C GLY A 7 -0.05 19.43 -9.02
N LEU A 8 0.56 18.77 -8.03
CA LEU A 8 1.41 19.42 -7.04
C LEU A 8 0.71 20.06 -5.81
N LEU A 9 -0.34 19.40 -5.32
CA LEU A 9 -1.00 19.43 -3.99
C LEU A 9 -0.23 19.01 -2.71
N ALA A 10 0.78 18.13 -2.82
CA ALA A 10 1.13 17.29 -1.67
C ALA A 10 2.59 16.88 -1.55
N MET A 11 3.14 16.99 -0.33
CA MET A 11 4.26 16.21 0.19
C MET A 11 4.32 16.39 1.72
N ALA A 12 3.75 15.45 2.49
CA ALA A 12 3.99 15.18 3.92
C ALA A 12 2.92 14.20 4.44
N LEU A 13 3.18 12.91 4.24
CA LEU A 13 2.68 11.78 5.03
C LEU A 13 3.18 10.49 4.37
N ALA A 14 4.31 10.01 4.90
CA ALA A 14 4.84 8.66 4.81
C ALA A 14 6.13 8.61 5.69
N LEU A 15 6.57 7.40 6.06
CA LEU A 15 7.74 7.10 6.90
C LEU A 15 7.67 7.52 8.39
N LEU A 16 6.95 6.71 9.20
CA LEU A 16 7.57 5.95 10.31
C LEU A 16 6.55 4.99 10.95
N SER A 17 6.56 3.73 10.52
CA SER A 17 6.13 2.61 11.35
C SER A 17 7.32 1.68 11.54
N ALA A 18 7.95 1.77 12.72
CA ALA A 18 8.95 0.85 13.21
C ALA A 18 8.93 0.93 14.75
N CYS A 19 8.82 -0.23 15.41
CA CYS A 19 8.83 -0.43 16.88
C CYS A 19 7.54 -0.05 17.65
N ALA A 20 6.43 -0.76 17.38
CA ALA A 20 5.50 -1.26 18.40
C ALA A 20 4.81 -2.54 17.90
N THR A 21 4.49 -3.48 18.79
CA THR A 21 4.00 -4.83 18.46
C THR A 21 2.52 -4.89 18.08
N PRO A 22 2.08 -5.81 17.19
CA PRO A 22 0.68 -5.91 16.77
C PRO A 22 -0.23 -6.55 17.83
N GLY A 23 -1.39 -5.96 18.06
CA GLY A 23 -2.57 -6.66 18.59
C GLY A 23 -3.42 -7.26 17.45
N PRO A 24 -4.50 -8.00 17.79
CA PRO A 24 -5.26 -8.75 16.81
C PRO A 24 -6.29 -7.88 16.07
N THR A 25 -6.04 -7.59 14.80
CA THR A 25 -7.05 -7.01 13.90
C THR A 25 -8.22 -7.99 13.66
N PRO A 26 -9.47 -7.51 13.56
CA PRO A 26 -10.62 -8.37 13.32
C PRO A 26 -10.52 -9.07 11.96
N GLY A 27 -10.84 -10.36 11.93
CA GLY A 27 -10.47 -11.25 10.84
C GLY A 27 -11.07 -10.87 9.49
N ALA A 28 -10.20 -10.75 8.47
CA ALA A 28 -10.60 -10.80 7.08
C ALA A 28 -11.42 -12.07 6.82
N VAL A 29 -12.61 -11.89 6.25
CA VAL A 29 -13.56 -12.98 5.99
C VAL A 29 -12.95 -13.95 4.98
N ALA A 30 -12.73 -15.19 5.41
CA ALA A 30 -12.38 -16.25 4.49
C ALA A 30 -13.58 -16.55 3.59
N MET A 31 -13.51 -16.11 2.32
CA MET A 31 -14.38 -16.59 1.25
C MET A 31 -14.16 -18.10 1.06
N THR A 32 -14.99 -18.92 1.71
CA THR A 32 -15.06 -20.37 1.48
C THR A 32 -16.50 -20.75 1.14
N ASP A 33 -16.74 -21.06 -0.13
CA ASP A 33 -17.95 -21.75 -0.59
C ASP A 33 -17.72 -23.27 -0.53
N GLY A 34 -18.71 -24.05 -0.07
CA GLY A 34 -18.66 -25.52 -0.08
C GLY A 34 -19.21 -26.20 1.18
N ALA A 35 -20.50 -26.55 1.14
CA ALA A 35 -21.24 -27.12 2.28
C ALA A 35 -21.01 -28.63 2.52
N VAL A 36 -21.16 -29.06 3.79
CA VAL A 36 -21.71 -30.37 4.17
C VAL A 36 -22.59 -30.17 5.42
N GLY A 37 -23.82 -30.67 5.40
CA GLY A 37 -24.75 -30.57 6.54
C GLY A 37 -24.72 -31.80 7.46
N GLY A 38 -25.27 -31.66 8.66
CA GLY A 38 -25.47 -32.75 9.62
C GLY A 38 -26.22 -32.28 10.86
N ALA A 39 -27.41 -32.85 11.12
CA ALA A 39 -28.29 -32.45 12.22
C ALA A 39 -28.22 -33.41 13.43
N ALA A 40 -28.27 -32.85 14.64
CA ALA A 40 -28.78 -33.45 15.88
C ALA A 40 -28.82 -32.33 16.94
N SER A 41 -29.95 -31.84 17.48
CA SER A 41 -30.99 -32.49 18.29
C SER A 41 -30.50 -33.02 19.66
N ALA A 42 -30.55 -32.17 20.70
CA ALA A 42 -30.96 -32.54 22.08
C ALA A 42 -30.99 -31.30 23.01
N SER A 43 -32.18 -30.95 23.49
CA SER A 43 -32.34 -30.35 24.84
C SER A 43 -32.56 -31.51 25.84
N PRO A 44 -32.48 -31.27 27.16
CA PRO A 44 -33.73 -30.95 27.87
C PRO A 44 -33.62 -29.97 29.07
N ASP A 45 -34.78 -29.40 29.42
CA ASP A 45 -35.33 -29.06 30.75
C ASP A 45 -34.51 -28.20 31.75
N ALA A 46 -35.01 -27.00 32.12
CA ALA A 46 -35.95 -26.68 33.21
C ALA A 46 -35.26 -26.70 34.61
N SER A 47 -35.51 -25.82 35.59
CA SER A 47 -36.57 -24.85 35.96
C SER A 47 -35.93 -23.87 36.98
N GLY A 48 -36.39 -22.67 37.37
CA GLY A 48 -37.67 -21.95 37.32
C GLY A 48 -37.75 -21.01 38.56
N SER A 49 -38.51 -19.90 38.52
CA SER A 49 -38.81 -18.94 39.64
C SER A 49 -37.59 -18.18 40.25
N THR A 50 -37.64 -16.93 40.76
CA THR A 50 -38.70 -15.91 40.96
C THR A 50 -38.03 -14.54 41.21
N SER A 51 -38.67 -13.40 40.88
CA SER A 51 -38.29 -12.06 41.39
C SER A 51 -38.81 -11.86 42.84
N PRO A 52 -38.22 -10.97 43.67
CA PRO A 52 -38.46 -9.51 43.56
C PRO A 52 -37.25 -8.59 43.93
N SER A 53 -37.44 -7.28 43.79
CA SER A 53 -36.53 -6.18 44.23
C SER A 53 -37.22 -5.33 45.33
N PRO A 54 -36.63 -4.25 45.90
CA PRO A 54 -35.23 -3.76 46.01
C PRO A 54 -34.82 -3.79 47.54
N PRO A 55 -34.14 -2.82 48.23
CA PRO A 55 -33.35 -1.62 47.87
C PRO A 55 -32.03 -1.40 48.72
N THR A 56 -31.52 -0.15 48.69
CA THR A 56 -30.55 0.56 49.58
C THR A 56 -29.05 0.22 49.57
N ASP A 57 -28.29 1.23 49.18
CA ASP A 57 -26.97 1.73 49.64
C ASP A 57 -25.83 0.77 50.05
N GLY A 58 -24.68 0.95 49.37
CA GLY A 58 -23.36 0.71 49.98
C GLY A 58 -22.26 0.17 49.06
N ALA A 59 -21.30 1.04 48.71
CA ALA A 59 -19.92 0.74 48.27
C ALA A 59 -19.66 -0.06 46.97
N ALA A 60 -18.65 0.40 46.21
CA ALA A 60 -17.98 -0.30 45.11
C ALA A 60 -17.10 -1.46 45.67
N PRO A 61 -16.68 -2.49 44.89
CA PRO A 61 -15.88 -2.31 43.65
C PRO A 61 -16.05 -3.40 42.55
N ALA A 62 -15.09 -3.43 41.62
CA ALA A 62 -14.63 -4.54 40.76
C ALA A 62 -15.07 -4.58 39.27
N ASP A 63 -14.02 -4.53 38.43
CA ASP A 63 -13.76 -5.27 37.20
C ASP A 63 -14.91 -5.88 36.36
N ALA A 64 -14.96 -5.46 35.09
CA ALA A 64 -15.12 -6.39 33.96
C ALA A 64 -14.39 -5.84 32.73
N ALA A 65 -13.33 -6.53 32.29
CA ALA A 65 -12.56 -6.14 31.12
C ALA A 65 -13.35 -6.35 29.82
N ALA A 66 -13.42 -5.31 28.99
CA ALA A 66 -13.77 -5.39 27.56
C ALA A 66 -12.48 -5.18 26.74
N PRO A 67 -12.32 -5.80 25.56
CA PRO A 67 -11.06 -5.78 24.83
C PRO A 67 -10.67 -4.37 24.40
N ALA A 68 -9.39 -4.05 24.59
CA ALA A 68 -8.84 -2.76 24.19
C ALA A 68 -8.97 -2.56 22.68
N ALA A 69 -9.68 -1.50 22.28
CA ALA A 69 -9.55 -0.97 20.93
C ALA A 69 -8.13 -0.41 20.79
N GLU A 70 -7.39 -0.86 19.77
CA GLU A 70 -6.07 -0.30 19.48
C GLU A 70 -6.20 1.20 19.18
N PRO A 71 -5.32 2.06 19.72
CA PRO A 71 -5.37 3.48 19.44
C PRO A 71 -4.98 3.70 17.97
N ALA A 72 -5.93 4.14 17.15
CA ALA A 72 -5.66 4.59 15.79
C ALA A 72 -4.62 5.71 15.84
N ALA A 73 -3.38 5.36 15.47
CA ALA A 73 -2.22 6.22 15.68
C ALA A 73 -2.40 7.54 14.93
N LEU A 74 -2.49 8.62 15.70
CA LEU A 74 -2.62 9.95 15.16
C LEU A 74 -1.32 10.33 14.45
N SER A 75 -1.39 10.37 13.12
CA SER A 75 -0.38 10.93 12.24
C SER A 75 0.22 12.20 12.88
N SER A 76 1.50 12.12 13.25
CA SER A 76 2.24 13.20 13.91
C SER A 76 3.10 14.02 12.94
N THR A 77 2.98 13.73 11.65
CA THR A 77 3.57 14.48 10.55
C THR A 77 2.88 15.85 10.45
N PRO A 78 3.62 16.97 10.30
CA PRO A 78 3.00 18.24 9.96
C PRO A 78 2.24 18.13 8.63
N PRO A 79 1.09 18.81 8.46
CA PRO A 79 0.47 18.98 7.15
C PRO A 79 1.49 19.50 6.13
N ALA A 80 1.34 19.02 4.90
CA ALA A 80 2.18 19.39 3.76
C ALA A 80 2.28 20.91 3.61
N PRO A 81 3.41 21.43 3.10
CA PRO A 81 3.48 22.84 2.73
C PRO A 81 2.30 23.16 1.82
N VAL A 82 1.68 24.32 2.02
CA VAL A 82 0.54 24.77 1.21
C VAL A 82 1.04 24.95 -0.21
N ALA A 83 0.82 23.93 -1.02
CA ALA A 83 1.34 23.88 -2.37
C ALA A 83 0.35 24.58 -3.32
N SER A 84 0.71 24.71 -4.60
CA SER A 84 0.10 25.68 -5.51
C SER A 84 -1.43 25.59 -5.60
N ALA A 85 -2.12 26.60 -5.07
CA ALA A 85 -3.55 26.77 -5.23
C ALA A 85 -3.85 27.61 -6.48
N SER A 86 -4.57 27.03 -7.44
CA SER A 86 -5.29 27.82 -8.44
C SER A 86 -6.60 28.31 -7.84
N ALA A 87 -6.58 29.50 -7.26
CA ALA A 87 -7.77 30.21 -6.82
C ALA A 87 -7.93 31.51 -7.64
N PRO A 88 -9.04 31.69 -8.39
CA PRO A 88 -9.36 32.99 -8.98
C PRO A 88 -9.84 33.92 -7.87
N ALA A 89 -8.95 34.78 -7.38
CA ALA A 89 -9.30 35.78 -6.37
C ALA A 89 -10.43 36.69 -6.89
N ARG A 90 -11.46 36.92 -6.07
CA ARG A 90 -12.32 38.09 -6.27
C ARG A 90 -11.46 39.33 -6.04
N ALA A 91 -11.51 40.27 -6.98
CA ALA A 91 -10.87 41.57 -6.84
C ALA A 91 -11.68 42.46 -5.87
N GLY A 92 -11.59 42.17 -4.57
CA GLY A 92 -12.01 43.04 -3.47
C GLY A 92 -10.78 43.48 -2.66
N ASP A 93 -10.91 44.57 -1.90
CA ASP A 93 -9.80 45.31 -1.25
C ASP A 93 -8.72 44.41 -0.64
N ARG A 94 -7.60 44.33 -1.36
CA ARG A 94 -6.34 43.76 -0.87
C ARG A 94 -5.65 44.79 0.03
N THR A 95 -4.96 44.30 1.06
CA THR A 95 -3.89 45.08 1.72
C THR A 95 -2.82 45.49 0.67
N ASP A 96 -1.92 46.43 0.99
CA ASP A 96 -0.87 46.83 0.02
C ASP A 96 -0.09 45.61 -0.52
N ASP A 97 0.30 44.69 0.37
CA ASP A 97 0.90 43.38 0.05
C ASP A 97 -0.12 42.37 -0.52
N GLY A 98 -1.40 42.48 -0.13
CA GLY A 98 -2.54 41.73 -0.66
C GLY A 98 -2.73 40.31 -0.12
N ILE A 99 -2.26 40.07 1.12
CA ILE A 99 -2.21 38.75 1.75
C ILE A 99 -3.15 38.69 2.98
N ASP A 100 -4.03 37.68 3.03
CA ASP A 100 -4.98 37.39 4.12
C ASP A 100 -5.34 35.88 4.15
N ASP A 101 -6.37 35.43 4.91
CA ASP A 101 -6.74 33.99 4.97
C ASP A 101 -7.33 33.47 3.64
N GLU A 102 -8.10 34.29 2.94
CA GLU A 102 -8.69 33.94 1.63
C GLU A 102 -7.64 34.07 0.50
N ASN A 103 -6.65 34.96 0.69
CA ASN A 103 -5.59 35.29 -0.25
C ASN A 103 -4.20 35.10 0.39
N TRP A 104 -3.87 33.89 0.86
CA TRP A 104 -2.60 33.63 1.57
C TRP A 104 -1.33 33.71 0.69
N LEU A 105 -1.49 34.00 -0.61
CA LEU A 105 -0.42 34.19 -1.60
C LEU A 105 -0.33 35.66 -2.05
N PRO A 106 0.89 36.19 -2.26
CA PRO A 106 1.10 37.43 -3.00
C PRO A 106 0.48 37.36 -4.41
N ARG A 107 0.26 38.52 -5.03
CA ARG A 107 -0.23 38.60 -6.42
C ARG A 107 0.70 37.83 -7.38
N SER A 108 0.12 37.16 -8.37
CA SER A 108 0.82 36.20 -9.24
C SER A 108 1.91 36.80 -10.14
N ASP A 109 1.88 38.12 -10.33
CA ASP A 109 2.85 38.93 -11.06
C ASP A 109 4.06 39.35 -10.20
N THR A 110 4.07 39.04 -8.90
CA THR A 110 5.16 39.45 -8.00
C THR A 110 6.35 38.49 -8.01
N PRO A 111 7.59 38.99 -7.79
CA PRO A 111 8.77 38.15 -7.57
C PRO A 111 8.67 37.22 -6.35
N ALA A 112 7.84 37.58 -5.35
CA ALA A 112 7.58 36.75 -4.18
C ALA A 112 6.75 35.50 -4.53
N PHE A 113 5.67 35.67 -5.32
CA PHE A 113 4.89 34.53 -5.83
C PHE A 113 5.73 33.61 -6.71
N ALA A 114 6.51 34.17 -7.65
CA ALA A 114 7.38 33.38 -8.51
C ALA A 114 8.42 32.56 -7.72
N ALA A 115 9.09 33.18 -6.74
CA ALA A 115 10.05 32.49 -5.87
C ALA A 115 9.38 31.39 -5.02
N PHE A 116 8.17 31.63 -4.53
CA PHE A 116 7.39 30.65 -3.78
C PHE A 116 6.99 29.44 -4.63
N GLN A 117 6.57 29.64 -5.88
CA GLN A 117 6.25 28.53 -6.79
C GLN A 117 7.50 27.65 -7.05
N THR A 118 8.66 28.26 -7.31
CA THR A 118 9.94 27.53 -7.42
C THR A 118 10.26 26.73 -6.16
N ALA A 119 10.02 27.29 -4.96
CA ALA A 119 10.22 26.59 -3.69
C ALA A 119 9.23 25.41 -3.53
N VAL A 120 7.97 25.57 -3.94
CA VAL A 120 6.96 24.49 -3.95
C VAL A 120 7.32 23.35 -4.91
N GLU A 121 7.91 23.66 -6.07
CA GLU A 121 8.42 22.63 -6.99
C GLU A 121 9.65 21.91 -6.43
N MET A 122 10.57 22.66 -5.82
CA MET A 122 11.80 22.14 -5.21
C MET A 122 11.50 21.21 -4.02
N ALA A 123 10.53 21.55 -3.17
CA ALA A 123 10.15 20.79 -1.97
C ALA A 123 9.83 19.32 -2.27
N ARG A 124 9.40 19.03 -3.50
CA ARG A 124 8.98 17.70 -3.99
C ARG A 124 10.12 16.72 -4.21
N ARG A 125 11.29 17.27 -4.46
CA ARG A 125 12.51 16.53 -4.81
C ARG A 125 13.51 16.62 -3.67
N GLU A 126 13.65 17.83 -3.11
CA GLU A 126 14.70 18.21 -2.18
C GLU A 126 14.12 19.11 -1.08
N PRO A 127 13.33 18.57 -0.12
CA PRO A 127 12.70 19.37 0.93
C PRO A 127 13.71 20.17 1.76
N GLY A 128 14.90 19.61 2.00
CA GLY A 128 15.98 20.31 2.71
C GLY A 128 16.49 21.57 2.02
N ALA A 129 16.58 21.56 0.68
CA ALA A 129 16.96 22.72 -0.13
C ALA A 129 15.82 23.73 -0.23
N ALA A 130 14.58 23.25 -0.34
CA ALA A 130 13.39 24.08 -0.45
C ALA A 130 13.17 25.01 0.75
N VAL A 131 13.66 24.65 1.95
CA VAL A 131 13.65 25.55 3.12
C VAL A 131 14.30 26.89 2.78
N GLY A 132 15.48 26.89 2.14
CA GLY A 132 16.17 28.11 1.75
C GLY A 132 15.36 28.93 0.75
N ALA A 133 14.80 28.27 -0.27
CA ALA A 133 13.97 28.92 -1.29
C ALA A 133 12.68 29.55 -0.70
N PHE A 134 12.03 28.88 0.25
CA PHE A 134 10.88 29.44 0.97
C PHE A 134 11.26 30.64 1.84
N VAL A 135 12.41 30.60 2.53
CA VAL A 135 12.94 31.74 3.30
C VAL A 135 13.28 32.92 2.39
N GLU A 136 13.82 32.70 1.20
CA GLU A 136 14.04 33.77 0.22
C GLU A 136 12.74 34.35 -0.33
N ALA A 137 11.73 33.52 -0.60
CA ALA A 137 10.40 33.98 -1.01
C ALA A 137 9.75 34.85 0.09
N ALA A 138 9.81 34.38 1.35
CA ALA A 138 9.31 35.11 2.51
C ALA A 138 9.99 36.48 2.71
N ARG A 139 11.29 36.61 2.41
CA ARG A 139 12.03 37.88 2.53
C ARG A 139 11.68 38.91 1.45
N LYS A 140 10.96 38.53 0.38
CA LYS A 140 10.56 39.45 -0.70
C LYS A 140 9.28 40.25 -0.37
N THR A 141 8.50 39.84 0.64
CA THR A 141 7.25 40.51 1.03
C THR A 141 7.01 40.35 2.54
N SER A 142 6.87 41.46 3.25
CA SER A 142 6.71 41.52 4.72
C SER A 142 5.59 40.64 5.25
N GLY A 143 4.43 40.62 4.59
CA GLY A 143 3.27 39.85 5.02
C GLY A 143 3.29 38.35 4.74
N PHE A 144 4.35 37.77 4.16
CA PHE A 144 4.29 36.42 3.57
C PHE A 144 4.46 35.27 4.57
N TYR A 145 3.56 35.17 5.56
CA TYR A 145 3.56 34.12 6.59
C TYR A 145 3.50 32.69 6.03
N ALA A 146 2.82 32.47 4.90
CA ALA A 146 2.70 31.15 4.29
C ALA A 146 4.03 30.60 3.76
N ALA A 147 4.93 31.48 3.29
CA ALA A 147 6.29 31.09 2.91
C ALA A 147 7.12 30.68 4.14
N TRP A 148 7.02 31.41 5.26
CA TRP A 148 7.63 30.99 6.53
C TRP A 148 7.09 29.66 7.04
N PHE A 149 5.77 29.45 6.98
CA PHE A 149 5.16 28.18 7.36
C PHE A 149 5.64 27.01 6.49
N ASN A 150 5.70 27.20 5.17
CA ASN A 150 6.20 26.18 4.25
C ASN A 150 7.70 25.90 4.43
N ALA A 151 8.51 26.89 4.79
CA ALA A 151 9.88 26.68 5.22
C ALA A 151 9.94 25.78 6.48
N GLY A 152 9.01 25.96 7.42
CA GLY A 152 8.88 25.12 8.61
C GLY A 152 8.51 23.67 8.28
N ALA A 153 7.47 23.47 7.47
CA ALA A 153 7.03 22.13 7.04
C ALA A 153 8.12 21.39 6.25
N ALA A 154 8.81 22.07 5.33
CA ALA A 154 9.93 21.52 4.57
C ALA A 154 11.14 21.18 5.48
N ALA A 155 11.38 21.96 6.54
CA ALA A 155 12.43 21.69 7.51
C ALA A 155 12.12 20.45 8.38
N GLU A 156 10.87 20.25 8.81
CA GLU A 156 10.46 19.00 9.47
C GLU A 156 10.62 17.79 8.57
N GLN A 157 10.19 17.90 7.31
CA GLN A 157 10.35 16.82 6.32
C GLN A 157 11.83 16.50 6.05
N ALA A 158 12.72 17.48 6.17
CA ALA A 158 14.17 17.31 6.11
C ALA A 158 14.80 16.83 7.43
N GLY A 159 14.01 16.51 8.45
CA GLY A 159 14.50 16.06 9.76
C GLY A 159 15.18 17.14 10.60
N ARG A 160 14.86 18.43 10.38
CA ARG A 160 15.49 19.59 11.03
C ARG A 160 14.51 20.32 11.99
N PRO A 161 14.19 19.74 13.16
CA PRO A 161 13.15 20.26 14.05
C PRO A 161 13.43 21.67 14.59
N GLY A 162 14.70 22.03 14.83
CA GLY A 162 15.05 23.38 15.30
C GLY A 162 14.76 24.48 14.26
N ASP A 163 15.07 24.22 13.00
CA ASP A 163 14.76 25.13 11.89
C ASP A 163 13.24 25.22 11.67
N ALA A 164 12.53 24.09 11.77
CA ALA A 164 11.09 24.06 11.67
C ALA A 164 10.41 24.94 12.72
N GLU A 165 10.80 24.78 13.98
CA GLU A 165 10.34 25.59 15.10
C GLU A 165 10.63 27.08 14.89
N ALA A 166 11.82 27.44 14.42
CA ALA A 166 12.19 28.82 14.12
C ALA A 166 11.31 29.41 13.00
N HIS A 167 11.04 28.65 11.94
CA HIS A 167 10.24 29.10 10.80
C HIS A 167 8.74 29.18 11.11
N TYR A 168 8.18 28.25 11.90
CA TYR A 168 6.80 28.39 12.40
C TYR A 168 6.66 29.62 13.31
N ARG A 169 7.64 29.90 14.19
CA ARG A 169 7.61 31.16 14.96
C ARG A 169 7.70 32.38 14.06
N LYS A 170 8.46 32.37 12.97
CA LYS A 170 8.44 33.48 11.98
C LYS A 170 7.09 33.62 11.27
N ALA A 171 6.40 32.52 10.95
CA ALA A 171 5.03 32.59 10.44
C ALA A 171 4.08 33.25 11.46
N LEU A 172 4.23 32.93 12.75
CA LEU A 172 3.40 33.47 13.84
C LEU A 172 3.78 34.90 14.28
N GLU A 173 5.02 35.33 14.07
CA GLU A 173 5.42 36.74 14.21
C GLU A 173 4.71 37.63 13.18
N VAL A 174 4.62 37.16 11.93
CA VAL A 174 3.89 37.86 10.85
C VAL A 174 2.38 37.71 11.04
N ARG A 175 1.91 36.53 11.46
CA ARG A 175 0.49 36.20 11.61
C ARG A 175 0.21 35.28 12.79
N GLY A 176 0.00 35.87 13.96
CA GLY A 176 -0.15 35.12 15.22
C GLY A 176 -1.44 34.29 15.37
N ASP A 177 -2.44 34.49 14.51
CA ASP A 177 -3.68 33.70 14.49
C ASP A 177 -3.65 32.54 13.46
N TYR A 178 -2.53 32.33 12.76
CA TYR A 178 -2.46 31.34 11.68
C TYR A 178 -2.48 29.89 12.21
N GLY A 179 -3.66 29.27 12.15
CA GLY A 179 -3.97 27.98 12.79
C GLY A 179 -3.06 26.82 12.40
N LEU A 180 -2.61 26.74 11.13
CA LEU A 180 -1.71 25.67 10.70
C LEU A 180 -0.31 25.81 11.32
N ALA A 181 0.24 27.02 11.43
CA ALA A 181 1.53 27.21 12.12
C ALA A 181 1.42 26.97 13.64
N LEU A 182 0.30 27.36 14.27
CA LEU A 182 0.01 27.04 15.67
C LEU A 182 -0.06 25.52 15.90
N ALA A 183 -0.82 24.81 15.06
CA ALA A 183 -1.00 23.37 15.16
C ALA A 183 0.32 22.61 14.96
N ASN A 184 1.08 22.94 13.91
CA ASN A 184 2.35 22.28 13.62
C ASN A 184 3.38 22.54 14.73
N LEU A 185 3.51 23.79 15.20
CA LEU A 185 4.43 24.11 16.27
C LEU A 185 4.03 23.41 17.58
N ALA A 186 2.74 23.38 17.94
CA ALA A 186 2.28 22.65 19.12
C ALA A 186 2.49 21.12 19.02
N ALA A 187 2.36 20.54 17.83
CA ALA A 187 2.65 19.13 17.58
C ALA A 187 4.15 18.80 17.65
N LEU A 188 5.00 19.67 17.09
CA LEU A 188 6.45 19.57 17.16
C LEU A 188 6.97 19.71 18.61
N LEU A 189 6.44 20.68 19.37
CA LEU A 189 6.72 20.84 20.79
C LEU A 189 6.30 19.61 21.60
N GLY A 190 5.10 19.05 21.36
CA GLY A 190 4.66 17.80 21.99
C GLY A 190 5.58 16.61 21.68
N ARG A 191 5.93 16.39 20.41
CA ARG A 191 6.89 15.33 20.00
C ARG A 191 8.29 15.51 20.57
N THR A 192 8.69 16.73 20.92
CA THR A 192 9.99 17.03 21.56
C THR A 192 9.91 17.06 23.09
N GLY A 193 8.79 16.62 23.69
CA GLY A 193 8.60 16.54 25.14
C GLY A 193 8.29 17.88 25.82
N ARG A 194 8.13 18.97 25.05
CA ARG A 194 7.89 20.34 25.54
C ARG A 194 6.40 20.65 25.58
N ASP A 195 5.67 19.77 26.26
CA ASP A 195 4.21 19.75 26.23
C ASP A 195 3.57 20.92 27.02
N ASP A 196 4.28 21.48 28.00
CA ASP A 196 3.88 22.70 28.70
C ASP A 196 3.97 23.93 27.77
N GLU A 197 5.07 24.08 27.02
CA GLU A 197 5.23 25.15 26.02
C GLU A 197 4.19 25.03 24.90
N ALA A 198 3.89 23.81 24.44
CA ALA A 198 2.84 23.57 23.45
C ALA A 198 1.45 24.00 23.95
N THR A 199 1.21 23.89 25.26
CA THR A 199 -0.05 24.30 25.89
C THR A 199 -0.09 25.82 26.07
N GLN A 200 0.98 26.41 26.60
CA GLN A 200 1.14 27.87 26.75
C GLN A 200 1.00 28.62 25.42
N LEU A 201 1.59 28.10 24.34
CA LEU A 201 1.48 28.65 22.99
C LEU A 201 0.02 28.81 22.53
N LEU A 202 -0.80 27.78 22.74
CA LEU A 202 -2.20 27.78 22.32
C LEU A 202 -3.08 28.61 23.25
N ASP A 203 -2.80 28.58 24.56
CA ASP A 203 -3.44 29.44 25.54
C ASP A 203 -3.18 30.93 25.25
N ASP A 204 -1.95 31.31 24.90
CA ASP A 204 -1.60 32.68 24.50
C ASP A 204 -2.26 33.09 23.17
N ALA A 205 -2.30 32.17 22.19
CA ALA A 205 -3.01 32.40 20.94
C ALA A 205 -4.52 32.61 21.15
N LEU A 206 -5.15 31.80 22.01
CA LEU A 206 -6.56 31.94 22.41
C LEU A 206 -6.81 33.21 23.23
N ARG A 207 -5.91 33.59 24.15
CA ARG A 207 -6.01 34.86 24.90
C ARG A 207 -5.92 36.08 23.99
N ARG A 208 -5.05 36.05 22.98
CA ARG A 208 -4.77 37.18 22.09
C ARG A 208 -5.74 37.26 20.90
N TYR A 209 -6.26 36.13 20.44
CA TYR A 209 -7.12 36.02 19.26
C TYR A 209 -8.36 35.14 19.53
N PRO A 210 -9.18 35.44 20.57
CA PRO A 210 -10.27 34.56 21.01
C PRO A 210 -11.39 34.37 19.98
N GLU A 211 -11.51 35.29 19.02
CA GLU A 211 -12.53 35.30 17.96
C GLU A 211 -11.97 34.87 16.58
N LYS A 212 -10.82 34.19 16.55
CA LYS A 212 -10.19 33.69 15.32
C LYS A 212 -10.28 32.17 15.26
N ALA A 213 -10.62 31.63 14.09
CA ALA A 213 -10.75 30.18 13.90
C ALA A 213 -9.43 29.41 14.12
N GLY A 214 -8.28 30.02 13.77
CA GLY A 214 -6.97 29.36 13.79
C GLY A 214 -6.52 28.81 15.15
N PRO A 215 -6.51 29.61 16.24
CA PRO A 215 -6.21 29.11 17.58
C PRO A 215 -7.15 27.98 18.05
N HIS A 216 -8.46 28.12 17.80
CA HIS A 216 -9.44 27.07 18.13
C HIS A 216 -9.20 25.78 17.34
N LEU A 217 -8.86 25.88 16.05
CA LEU A 217 -8.49 24.74 15.21
C LEU A 217 -7.21 24.05 15.72
N ALA A 218 -6.19 24.81 16.09
CA ALA A 218 -4.94 24.26 16.61
C ALA A 218 -5.14 23.53 17.95
N THR A 219 -5.95 24.09 18.85
CA THR A 219 -6.37 23.44 20.09
C THR A 219 -7.20 22.17 19.82
N ALA A 220 -8.11 22.20 18.83
CA ALA A 220 -8.89 21.02 18.44
C ALA A 220 -8.01 19.88 17.92
N LEU A 221 -7.02 20.19 17.08
CA LEU A 221 -6.05 19.23 16.56
C LEU A 221 -5.17 18.64 17.68
N ARG A 222 -4.72 19.45 18.64
CA ARG A 222 -3.95 18.98 19.80
C ARG A 222 -4.77 18.13 20.76
N ALA A 223 -6.03 18.47 21.00
CA ALA A 223 -6.94 17.67 21.81
C ALA A 223 -7.20 16.31 21.13
N LEU A 224 -7.47 16.30 19.83
CA LEU A 224 -7.61 15.07 19.04
C LEU A 224 -6.34 14.21 19.07
N ALA A 225 -5.16 14.83 18.94
CA ALA A 225 -3.86 14.16 19.06
C ALA A 225 -3.60 13.54 20.45
N ARG A 226 -4.29 14.01 21.49
CA ARG A 226 -4.27 13.48 22.85
C ARG A 226 -5.47 12.57 23.16
N THR A 227 -6.28 12.21 22.16
CA THR A 227 -7.55 11.45 22.29
C THR A 227 -8.61 12.12 23.17
N ASP A 228 -8.46 13.42 23.49
CA ASP A 228 -9.51 14.22 24.12
C ASP A 228 -10.57 14.60 23.07
N LEU A 229 -11.48 13.66 22.82
CA LEU A 229 -12.56 13.81 21.85
C LEU A 229 -13.53 14.94 22.22
N ALA A 230 -13.70 15.24 23.52
CA ALA A 230 -14.61 16.28 24.00
C ALA A 230 -14.02 17.68 23.79
N GLY A 231 -12.75 17.89 24.19
CA GLY A 231 -12.02 19.13 23.92
C GLY A 231 -11.82 19.37 22.43
N ALA A 232 -11.59 18.30 21.64
CA ALA A 232 -11.51 18.37 20.19
C ALA A 232 -12.83 18.84 19.57
N GLU A 233 -13.98 18.25 19.97
CA GLU A 233 -15.30 18.66 19.46
C GLU A 233 -15.62 20.12 19.81
N ALA A 234 -15.38 20.51 21.08
CA ALA A 234 -15.69 21.87 21.55
C ALA A 234 -14.84 22.94 20.84
N SER A 235 -13.55 22.64 20.63
CA SER A 235 -12.61 23.56 19.96
C SER A 235 -12.85 23.61 18.45
N ALA A 236 -13.11 22.48 17.78
CA ALA A 236 -13.45 22.47 16.36
C ALA A 236 -14.78 23.19 16.07
N ARG A 237 -15.79 22.99 16.92
CA ARG A 237 -17.05 23.75 16.87
C ARG A 237 -16.82 25.26 17.07
N SER A 238 -15.89 25.63 17.93
CA SER A 238 -15.50 27.04 18.13
C SER A 238 -14.77 27.61 16.91
N ALA A 239 -13.90 26.84 16.25
CA ALA A 239 -13.30 27.24 14.98
C ALA A 239 -14.36 27.46 13.90
N MET A 240 -15.30 26.52 13.75
CA MET A 240 -16.41 26.61 12.79
C MET A 240 -17.38 27.78 13.08
N LYS A 241 -17.48 28.23 14.33
CA LYS A 241 -18.28 29.43 14.69
C LYS A 241 -17.68 30.72 14.12
N PHE A 242 -16.35 30.80 14.01
CA PHE A 242 -15.65 31.98 13.50
C PHE A 242 -15.31 31.88 12.01
N ASP A 243 -15.26 30.67 11.47
CA ASP A 243 -15.13 30.36 10.04
C ASP A 243 -16.01 29.16 9.69
N GLU A 244 -17.23 29.41 9.22
CA GLU A 244 -18.19 28.36 8.84
C GLU A 244 -17.71 27.50 7.66
N ARG A 245 -16.67 27.94 6.93
CA ARG A 245 -16.09 27.23 5.79
C ARG A 245 -14.77 26.52 6.15
N ASN A 246 -14.45 26.39 7.44
CA ASN A 246 -13.21 25.79 7.90
C ASN A 246 -13.17 24.26 7.67
N VAL A 247 -12.68 23.86 6.50
CA VAL A 247 -12.55 22.45 6.07
C VAL A 247 -11.76 21.60 7.08
N ALA A 248 -10.70 22.16 7.66
CA ALA A 248 -9.88 21.46 8.64
C ALA A 248 -10.65 21.17 9.95
N ALA A 249 -11.45 22.11 10.45
CA ALA A 249 -12.32 21.89 11.60
C ALA A 249 -13.44 20.87 11.28
N MET A 250 -13.99 20.87 10.06
CA MET A 250 -14.95 19.85 9.63
C MET A 250 -14.33 18.43 9.60
N SER A 251 -13.08 18.28 9.14
CA SER A 251 -12.34 17.00 9.22
C SER A 251 -12.08 16.59 10.69
N VAL A 252 -11.73 17.52 11.58
CA VAL A 252 -11.61 17.22 13.02
C VAL A 252 -12.94 16.71 13.59
N MET A 253 -14.06 17.38 13.30
CA MET A 253 -15.41 16.92 13.72
C MET A 253 -15.73 15.53 13.16
N SER A 254 -15.44 15.28 11.88
CA SER A 254 -15.59 13.98 11.23
C SER A 254 -14.81 12.88 11.97
N ARG A 255 -13.53 13.12 12.25
CA ARG A 255 -12.64 12.17 12.95
C ARG A 255 -13.06 11.93 14.40
N VAL A 256 -13.53 12.97 15.11
CA VAL A 256 -14.12 12.84 16.45
C VAL A 256 -15.36 11.94 16.41
N PHE A 257 -16.30 12.19 15.50
CA PHE A 257 -17.50 11.37 15.39
C PHE A 257 -17.21 9.94 14.94
N HIS A 258 -16.22 9.74 14.06
CA HIS A 258 -15.77 8.40 13.66
C HIS A 258 -15.21 7.63 14.87
N ALA A 259 -14.33 8.26 15.67
CA ALA A 259 -13.80 7.66 16.91
C ALA A 259 -14.88 7.39 17.98
N GLN A 260 -15.96 8.19 18.00
CA GLN A 260 -17.15 7.95 18.84
C GLN A 260 -18.11 6.88 18.27
N GLY A 261 -17.83 6.28 17.11
CA GLY A 261 -18.75 5.33 16.43
C GLY A 261 -20.01 5.99 15.85
N ARG A 262 -20.09 7.32 15.80
CA ARG A 262 -21.23 8.10 15.27
C ARG A 262 -21.11 8.29 13.76
N LEU A 263 -21.08 7.17 13.05
CA LEU A 263 -20.65 7.10 11.65
C LEU A 263 -21.44 8.00 10.70
N ASP A 264 -22.77 8.11 10.88
CA ASP A 264 -23.59 9.00 10.04
C ASP A 264 -23.27 10.49 10.26
N THR A 265 -22.92 10.87 11.50
CA THR A 265 -22.49 12.24 11.80
C THR A 265 -21.08 12.51 11.25
N ALA A 266 -20.20 11.50 11.27
CA ALA A 266 -18.88 11.56 10.64
C ALA A 266 -18.99 11.71 9.12
N ARG A 267 -19.83 10.89 8.46
CA ARG A 267 -20.13 10.97 7.02
C ARG A 267 -20.71 12.34 6.65
N PHE A 268 -21.64 12.87 7.43
CA PHE A 268 -22.15 14.23 7.21
C PHE A 268 -21.04 15.29 7.30
N ALA A 269 -20.18 15.24 8.31
CA ALA A 269 -19.10 16.20 8.47
C ALA A 269 -18.06 16.13 7.32
N ILE A 270 -17.67 14.92 6.88
CA ILE A 270 -16.71 14.77 5.77
C ILE A 270 -17.32 15.12 4.41
N ASP A 271 -18.61 14.84 4.18
CA ASP A 271 -19.31 15.21 2.95
C ASP A 271 -19.46 16.74 2.84
N ASN A 272 -19.66 17.47 3.95
CA ASN A 272 -19.61 18.94 3.96
C ASN A 272 -18.20 19.49 3.66
N ALA A 273 -17.16 18.89 4.25
CA ALA A 273 -15.78 19.26 3.96
C ALA A 273 -15.43 19.05 2.47
N LEU A 274 -15.89 17.95 1.88
CA LEU A 274 -15.73 17.62 0.46
C LEU A 274 -16.59 18.49 -0.48
N ALA A 275 -17.70 19.05 -0.01
CA ALA A 275 -18.47 20.02 -0.78
C ALA A 275 -17.70 21.35 -0.96
N LEU A 276 -16.80 21.67 -0.03
CA LEU A 276 -15.89 22.82 -0.11
C LEU A 276 -14.60 22.49 -0.88
N GLU A 277 -14.01 21.32 -0.63
CA GLU A 277 -12.76 20.85 -1.27
C GLU A 277 -12.91 19.46 -1.95
N PRO A 278 -13.63 19.34 -3.08
CA PRO A 278 -13.87 18.06 -3.74
C PRO A 278 -12.60 17.41 -4.32
N GLY A 279 -11.49 18.15 -4.41
CA GLY A 279 -10.17 17.70 -4.84
C GLY A 279 -9.23 17.26 -3.69
N ASN A 280 -9.63 17.34 -2.42
CA ASN A 280 -8.75 17.00 -1.31
C ASN A 280 -8.70 15.48 -1.06
N ALA A 281 -7.59 14.85 -1.49
CA ALA A 281 -7.37 13.42 -1.36
C ALA A 281 -7.44 12.87 0.08
N LEU A 282 -7.08 13.68 1.10
CA LEU A 282 -7.16 13.23 2.51
C LEU A 282 -8.60 13.09 2.97
N LEU A 283 -9.48 14.00 2.56
CA LEU A 283 -10.91 13.91 2.89
C LEU A 283 -11.57 12.69 2.21
N HIS A 284 -11.17 12.35 0.99
CA HIS A 284 -11.61 11.11 0.33
C HIS A 284 -11.09 9.85 1.02
N LEU A 285 -9.85 9.88 1.55
CA LEU A 285 -9.30 8.78 2.36
C LEU A 285 -10.07 8.61 3.67
N GLU A 286 -10.30 9.70 4.42
CA GLU A 286 -11.11 9.72 5.65
C GLU A 286 -12.54 9.23 5.40
N ARG A 287 -13.17 9.68 4.30
CA ARG A 287 -14.50 9.23 3.88
C ARG A 287 -14.51 7.73 3.60
N GLY A 288 -13.52 7.19 2.90
CA GLY A 288 -13.39 5.76 2.65
C GLY A 288 -13.31 4.93 3.95
N SER A 289 -12.53 5.40 4.93
CA SER A 289 -12.46 4.74 6.25
C SER A 289 -13.80 4.75 7.00
N ILE A 290 -14.54 5.86 6.95
CA ILE A 290 -15.89 5.96 7.57
C ILE A 290 -16.86 5.00 6.88
N LEU A 291 -16.78 4.88 5.55
CA LEU A 291 -17.64 3.96 4.77
C LEU A 291 -17.32 2.49 5.05
N LEU A 292 -16.04 2.11 5.21
CA LEU A 292 -15.67 0.78 5.70
C LEU A 292 -16.26 0.51 7.08
N ALA A 293 -16.19 1.48 8.01
CA ALA A 293 -16.82 1.34 9.33
C ALA A 293 -18.35 1.16 9.22
N GLN A 294 -19.00 1.84 8.26
CA GLN A 294 -20.43 1.66 7.95
C GLN A 294 -20.76 0.34 7.21
N GLN A 295 -19.77 -0.51 6.92
CA GLN A 295 -19.89 -1.72 6.09
C GLN A 295 -20.27 -1.44 4.61
N ASP A 296 -20.10 -0.20 4.15
CA ASP A 296 -20.34 0.23 2.77
C ASP A 296 -19.06 0.11 1.93
N GLY A 297 -18.61 -1.14 1.75
CA GLY A 297 -17.34 -1.44 1.07
C GLY A 297 -17.26 -0.90 -0.36
N LYS A 298 -18.38 -0.79 -1.07
CA LYS A 298 -18.42 -0.34 -2.46
C LYS A 298 -18.20 1.17 -2.58
N ASP A 299 -18.90 1.98 -1.79
CA ASP A 299 -18.65 3.42 -1.75
C ASP A 299 -17.25 3.71 -1.18
N ALA A 300 -16.76 2.88 -0.23
CA ALA A 300 -15.41 2.99 0.30
C ALA A 300 -14.34 2.78 -0.79
N LEU A 301 -14.48 1.73 -1.63
CA LEU A 301 -13.59 1.47 -2.76
C LEU A 301 -13.52 2.68 -3.70
N VAL A 302 -14.66 3.29 -4.03
CA VAL A 302 -14.73 4.51 -4.87
C VAL A 302 -14.05 5.70 -4.20
N ALA A 303 -14.21 5.88 -2.89
CA ALA A 303 -13.56 6.94 -2.13
C ALA A 303 -12.02 6.76 -2.08
N PHE A 304 -11.52 5.55 -1.83
CA PHE A 304 -10.08 5.27 -1.86
C PHE A 304 -9.50 5.40 -3.28
N GLU A 305 -10.20 4.92 -4.31
CA GLU A 305 -9.81 5.13 -5.71
C GLU A 305 -9.73 6.64 -6.05
N ARG A 306 -10.65 7.45 -5.51
CA ARG A 306 -10.61 8.91 -5.66
C ARG A 306 -9.42 9.53 -4.93
N ALA A 307 -9.11 9.11 -3.71
CA ALA A 307 -7.94 9.55 -2.97
C ALA A 307 -6.62 9.22 -3.69
N ALA A 308 -6.42 7.96 -4.10
CA ALA A 308 -5.24 7.50 -4.82
C ALA A 308 -5.06 8.20 -6.18
N ARG A 309 -6.14 8.48 -6.94
CA ARG A 309 -6.04 9.25 -8.20
C ARG A 309 -5.75 10.73 -7.99
N LEU A 310 -6.37 11.37 -6.98
CA LEU A 310 -6.13 12.78 -6.66
C LEU A 310 -4.71 13.02 -6.14
N ARG A 311 -4.12 12.01 -5.48
CA ARG A 311 -2.76 12.10 -4.93
C ARG A 311 -2.04 10.75 -5.07
N PRO A 312 -1.47 10.46 -6.26
CA PRO A 312 -0.79 9.18 -6.52
C PRO A 312 0.39 8.88 -5.59
N THR A 313 0.95 9.91 -4.95
CA THR A 313 2.06 9.83 -3.99
C THR A 313 1.63 9.67 -2.53
N LEU A 314 0.34 9.42 -2.25
CA LEU A 314 -0.16 9.18 -0.90
C LEU A 314 -0.14 7.67 -0.63
N ALA A 315 0.87 7.21 0.10
CA ALA A 315 1.10 5.80 0.37
C ALA A 315 -0.14 5.14 1.01
N GLU A 316 -0.73 5.78 2.02
CA GLU A 316 -1.90 5.31 2.75
C GLU A 316 -3.14 5.16 1.85
N ALA A 317 -3.28 6.01 0.82
CA ALA A 317 -4.38 5.89 -0.14
C ALA A 317 -4.14 4.81 -1.20
N GLN A 318 -2.89 4.59 -1.63
CA GLN A 318 -2.55 3.45 -2.49
C GLN A 318 -2.74 2.12 -1.74
N GLU A 319 -2.39 2.08 -0.46
CA GLU A 319 -2.58 0.92 0.41
C GLU A 319 -4.06 0.62 0.64
N ALA A 320 -4.84 1.61 1.09
CA ALA A 320 -6.28 1.45 1.32
C ALA A 320 -7.04 1.07 0.04
N TYR A 321 -6.66 1.66 -1.11
CA TYR A 321 -7.23 1.29 -2.40
C TYR A 321 -6.86 -0.13 -2.82
N GLY A 322 -5.58 -0.52 -2.71
CA GLY A 322 -5.12 -1.87 -3.03
C GLY A 322 -5.75 -2.96 -2.15
N LEU A 323 -5.91 -2.70 -0.85
CA LEU A 323 -6.58 -3.61 0.09
C LEU A 323 -8.07 -3.76 -0.28
N SER A 324 -8.76 -2.63 -0.49
CA SER A 324 -10.17 -2.63 -0.90
C SER A 324 -10.38 -3.35 -2.24
N LEU A 325 -9.45 -3.24 -3.19
CA LEU A 325 -9.48 -4.01 -4.44
C LEU A 325 -9.35 -5.53 -4.22
N LEU A 326 -8.52 -5.99 -3.26
CA LEU A 326 -8.45 -7.41 -2.92
C LEU A 326 -9.75 -7.92 -2.31
N ASP A 327 -10.33 -7.17 -1.37
CA ASP A 327 -11.59 -7.54 -0.71
C ASP A 327 -12.76 -7.65 -1.71
N HIS A 328 -12.73 -6.85 -2.78
CA HIS A 328 -13.72 -6.88 -3.85
C HIS A 328 -13.35 -7.82 -5.02
N GLY A 329 -12.24 -8.57 -4.93
CA GLY A 329 -11.88 -9.60 -5.92
C GLY A 329 -11.22 -9.07 -7.20
N PHE A 330 -10.53 -7.93 -7.15
CA PHE A 330 -9.80 -7.31 -8.26
C PHE A 330 -8.26 -7.41 -8.09
N PRO A 331 -7.66 -8.63 -8.12
CA PRO A 331 -6.26 -8.81 -7.75
C PRO A 331 -5.26 -8.22 -8.75
N VAL A 332 -5.64 -8.08 -10.03
CA VAL A 332 -4.79 -7.45 -11.07
C VAL A 332 -4.63 -5.95 -10.80
N ASP A 333 -5.71 -5.28 -10.39
CA ASP A 333 -5.67 -3.86 -10.03
C ASP A 333 -4.98 -3.64 -8.69
N ALA A 334 -5.19 -4.53 -7.72
CA ALA A 334 -4.51 -4.50 -6.44
C ALA A 334 -2.98 -4.69 -6.59
N GLU A 335 -2.54 -5.59 -7.47
CA GLU A 335 -1.12 -5.77 -7.80
C GLU A 335 -0.50 -4.45 -8.28
N ARG A 336 -1.19 -3.71 -9.15
CA ARG A 336 -0.75 -2.41 -9.65
C ARG A 336 -0.74 -1.32 -8.55
N ALA A 337 -1.74 -1.30 -7.67
CA ALA A 337 -1.78 -0.37 -6.53
C ALA A 337 -0.63 -0.64 -5.55
N PHE A 338 -0.34 -1.91 -5.23
CA PHE A 338 0.78 -2.25 -4.35
C PHE A 338 2.16 -2.13 -5.02
N GLN A 339 2.28 -2.29 -6.34
CA GLN A 339 3.48 -1.91 -7.08
C GLN A 339 3.77 -0.40 -6.96
N ALA A 340 2.74 0.44 -7.03
CA ALA A 340 2.88 1.88 -6.78
C ALA A 340 3.28 2.15 -5.31
N LEU A 341 2.65 1.48 -4.34
CA LEU A 341 3.04 1.59 -2.93
C LEU A 341 4.50 1.19 -2.68
N VAL A 342 4.97 0.08 -3.25
CA VAL A 342 6.37 -0.38 -3.16
C VAL A 342 7.34 0.61 -3.83
N ALA A 343 6.92 1.31 -4.88
CA ALA A 343 7.73 2.35 -5.52
C ALA A 343 7.81 3.65 -4.68
N LEU A 344 6.75 3.98 -3.93
CA LEU A 344 6.75 5.11 -2.98
C LEU A 344 7.55 4.78 -1.72
N GLU A 345 7.41 3.57 -1.20
CA GLU A 345 7.93 3.11 0.08
C GLU A 345 8.80 1.84 -0.04
N PRO A 346 9.99 1.89 -0.68
CA PRO A 346 10.77 0.70 -1.02
C PRO A 346 11.34 -0.09 0.18
N ARG A 347 11.25 0.49 1.38
CA ARG A 347 11.71 -0.12 2.65
C ARG A 347 10.55 -0.61 3.53
N LEU A 348 9.30 -0.36 3.16
CA LEU A 348 8.14 -0.77 3.94
C LEU A 348 7.84 -2.25 3.71
N GLY A 349 8.11 -3.09 4.73
CA GLY A 349 7.89 -4.54 4.65
C GLY A 349 6.43 -4.92 4.37
N SER A 350 5.46 -4.18 4.93
CA SER A 350 4.03 -4.42 4.70
C SER A 350 3.63 -4.20 3.24
N ALA A 351 4.25 -3.25 2.52
CA ALA A 351 3.99 -3.03 1.10
C ALA A 351 4.36 -4.26 0.25
N GLN A 352 5.49 -4.92 0.56
CA GLN A 352 5.90 -6.17 -0.08
C GLN A 352 4.98 -7.34 0.29
N LEU A 353 4.51 -7.40 1.55
CA LEU A 353 3.50 -8.38 1.98
C LEU A 353 2.17 -8.22 1.22
N HIS A 354 1.68 -6.99 1.08
CA HIS A 354 0.47 -6.67 0.35
C HIS A 354 0.60 -6.97 -1.15
N LEU A 355 1.75 -6.63 -1.76
CA LEU A 355 2.07 -7.03 -3.13
C LEU A 355 2.08 -8.57 -3.28
N GLY A 356 2.70 -9.29 -2.36
CA GLY A 356 2.69 -10.77 -2.34
C GLY A 356 1.29 -11.36 -2.25
N ASN A 357 0.39 -10.76 -1.45
CA ASN A 357 -1.01 -11.16 -1.37
C ASN A 357 -1.75 -10.96 -2.70
N ALA A 358 -1.56 -9.82 -3.36
CA ALA A 358 -2.15 -9.57 -4.67
C ALA A 358 -1.60 -10.49 -5.76
N LEU A 359 -0.29 -10.74 -5.79
CA LEU A 359 0.34 -11.70 -6.70
C LEU A 359 -0.20 -13.13 -6.47
N ARG A 360 -0.36 -13.56 -5.21
CA ARG A 360 -0.96 -14.87 -4.88
C ARG A 360 -2.41 -14.97 -5.35
N ALA A 361 -3.21 -13.92 -5.13
CA ALA A 361 -4.60 -13.87 -5.62
C ALA A 361 -4.68 -13.84 -7.16
N ASN A 362 -3.70 -13.21 -7.82
CA ASN A 362 -3.50 -13.22 -9.28
C ASN A 362 -2.79 -14.50 -9.79
N LYS A 363 -2.59 -15.51 -8.94
CA LYS A 363 -1.97 -16.81 -9.24
C LYS A 363 -0.51 -16.75 -9.73
N LYS A 364 0.17 -15.62 -9.53
CA LYS A 364 1.60 -15.39 -9.79
C LYS A 364 2.43 -15.87 -8.60
N TYR A 365 2.46 -17.20 -8.41
CA TYR A 365 3.00 -17.80 -7.18
C TYR A 365 4.51 -17.62 -6.98
N PRO A 366 5.39 -17.73 -8.01
CA PRO A 366 6.82 -17.45 -7.85
C PRO A 366 7.10 -16.00 -7.44
N GLU A 367 6.36 -15.06 -8.02
CA GLU A 367 6.48 -13.63 -7.72
C GLU A 367 5.95 -13.33 -6.31
N ALA A 368 4.86 -14.00 -5.88
CA ALA A 368 4.38 -13.93 -4.50
C ALA A 368 5.40 -14.49 -3.49
N GLU A 369 6.06 -15.62 -3.80
CA GLU A 369 7.14 -16.19 -2.99
C GLU A 369 8.30 -15.19 -2.83
N ALA A 370 8.70 -14.53 -3.91
CA ALA A 370 9.73 -13.50 -3.90
C ALA A 370 9.32 -12.26 -3.08
N ALA A 371 8.08 -11.77 -3.24
CA ALA A 371 7.57 -10.63 -2.49
C ALA A 371 7.48 -10.91 -0.98
N TYR A 372 6.98 -12.09 -0.57
CA TYR A 372 6.96 -12.49 0.84
C TYR A 372 8.35 -12.65 1.45
N ARG A 373 9.32 -13.22 0.71
CA ARG A 373 10.72 -13.23 1.14
C ARG A 373 11.27 -11.82 1.31
N ARG A 374 11.02 -10.93 0.33
CA ARG A 374 11.50 -9.55 0.40
C ARG A 374 10.89 -8.78 1.56
N ALA A 375 9.63 -9.06 1.91
CA ALA A 375 8.98 -8.52 3.10
C ALA A 375 9.73 -8.96 4.39
N LEU A 376 10.13 -10.23 4.49
CA LEU A 376 10.88 -10.78 5.63
C LEU A 376 12.36 -10.36 5.68
N GLU A 377 12.96 -9.99 4.55
CA GLU A 377 14.28 -9.36 4.49
C GLU A 377 14.26 -7.91 5.00
N LEU A 378 13.19 -7.17 4.69
CA LEU A 378 12.98 -5.79 5.16
C LEU A 378 12.59 -5.75 6.64
N ASP A 379 11.68 -6.64 7.05
CA ASP A 379 11.22 -6.78 8.42
C ASP A 379 11.11 -8.26 8.83
N PRO A 380 12.12 -8.81 9.52
CA PRO A 380 12.07 -10.16 10.07
C PRO A 380 11.02 -10.37 11.17
N ALA A 381 10.38 -9.32 11.69
CA ALA A 381 9.28 -9.39 12.64
C ALA A 381 7.90 -9.36 11.97
N LEU A 382 7.81 -9.24 10.63
CA LEU A 382 6.53 -9.22 9.91
C LEU A 382 5.91 -10.63 9.81
N GLU A 383 5.30 -11.08 10.90
CA GLU A 383 4.79 -12.44 11.08
C GLU A 383 3.81 -12.87 9.97
N GLY A 384 2.93 -11.96 9.52
CA GLY A 384 1.99 -12.21 8.44
C GLY A 384 2.64 -12.65 7.13
N ALA A 385 3.88 -12.26 6.85
CA ALA A 385 4.62 -12.74 5.68
C ALA A 385 5.06 -14.20 5.83
N ARG A 386 5.47 -14.65 7.03
CA ARG A 386 5.76 -16.07 7.30
C ARG A 386 4.53 -16.95 7.14
N PHE A 387 3.41 -16.53 7.73
CA PHE A 387 2.16 -17.28 7.63
C PHE A 387 1.70 -17.41 6.17
N ASN A 388 1.69 -16.30 5.43
CA ASN A 388 1.30 -16.31 4.01
C ASN A 388 2.25 -17.13 3.13
N LEU A 389 3.56 -17.13 3.42
CA LEU A 389 4.55 -17.96 2.72
C LEU A 389 4.35 -19.46 3.03
N GLY A 390 4.07 -19.80 4.29
CA GLY A 390 3.69 -21.16 4.70
C GLY A 390 2.44 -21.67 3.97
N VAL A 391 1.37 -20.86 3.94
CA VAL A 391 0.13 -21.18 3.21
C VAL A 391 0.36 -21.29 1.70
N LEU A 392 1.16 -20.39 1.10
CA LEU A 392 1.55 -20.47 -0.31
C LEU A 392 2.13 -21.85 -0.66
N TYR A 393 3.04 -22.36 0.19
CA TYR A 393 3.66 -23.68 0.05
C TYR A 393 2.75 -24.88 0.34
N ILE A 394 1.61 -24.72 1.01
CA ILE A 394 0.61 -25.80 1.15
C ILE A 394 -0.24 -25.88 -0.12
N ASP A 395 -0.79 -24.74 -0.53
CA ASP A 395 -1.91 -24.68 -1.47
C ASP A 395 -1.47 -24.62 -2.93
N ASN A 396 -0.36 -23.94 -3.23
CA ASN A 396 -0.02 -23.54 -4.61
C ASN A 396 1.27 -24.21 -5.09
N ALA A 397 1.24 -24.82 -6.29
CA ALA A 397 2.42 -25.42 -6.89
C ALA A 397 3.39 -24.34 -7.37
N LEU A 398 4.70 -24.59 -7.20
CA LEU A 398 5.77 -23.70 -7.63
C LEU A 398 6.62 -24.41 -8.71
N PRO A 399 6.90 -23.78 -9.87
CA PRO A 399 7.74 -24.37 -10.91
C PRO A 399 9.12 -24.76 -10.38
N GLY A 400 9.61 -25.94 -10.76
CA GLY A 400 10.93 -26.45 -10.33
C GLY A 400 11.01 -26.91 -8.87
N VAL A 401 9.93 -26.82 -8.08
CA VAL A 401 9.90 -27.28 -6.69
C VAL A 401 9.10 -28.57 -6.58
N ASP A 402 9.70 -29.60 -5.98
CA ASP A 402 9.02 -30.86 -5.72
C ASP A 402 7.99 -30.74 -4.57
N GLU A 403 6.92 -31.54 -4.60
CA GLU A 403 5.84 -31.43 -3.60
C GLU A 403 6.34 -31.63 -2.16
N LEU A 404 7.30 -32.53 -1.93
CA LEU A 404 7.80 -32.85 -0.59
C LEU A 404 8.69 -31.72 -0.04
N GLY A 405 9.62 -31.20 -0.85
CA GLY A 405 10.44 -30.04 -0.50
C GLY A 405 9.62 -28.77 -0.29
N ARG A 406 8.54 -28.59 -1.06
CA ARG A 406 7.58 -27.49 -0.88
C ARG A 406 6.85 -27.61 0.47
N LEU A 407 6.26 -28.77 0.77
CA LEU A 407 5.53 -28.99 2.02
C LEU A 407 6.44 -28.94 3.26
N GLN A 408 7.70 -29.36 3.14
CA GLN A 408 8.67 -29.20 4.23
C GLN A 408 8.89 -27.72 4.54
N ARG A 409 9.14 -26.88 3.52
CA ARG A 409 9.23 -25.43 3.69
C ARG A 409 7.98 -24.82 4.32
N ALA A 410 6.78 -25.33 3.98
CA ALA A 410 5.54 -24.89 4.63
C ALA A 410 5.56 -25.12 6.15
N VAL A 411 5.96 -26.32 6.58
CA VAL A 411 6.06 -26.66 8.01
C VAL A 411 7.11 -25.81 8.71
N ASP A 412 8.25 -25.56 8.06
CA ASP A 412 9.35 -24.78 8.65
C ASP A 412 8.96 -23.30 8.86
N GLU A 413 8.27 -22.68 7.89
CA GLU A 413 7.74 -21.31 8.02
C GLU A 413 6.62 -21.23 9.07
N LEU A 414 5.68 -22.17 9.10
CA LEU A 414 4.57 -22.18 10.04
C LEU A 414 5.01 -22.44 11.49
N LYS A 415 6.00 -23.31 11.71
CA LYS A 415 6.64 -23.47 13.03
C LYS A 415 7.35 -22.19 13.44
N THR A 416 8.09 -21.56 12.53
CA THR A 416 8.74 -20.27 12.80
C THR A 416 7.74 -19.17 13.15
N TYR A 417 6.58 -19.13 12.48
CA TYR A 417 5.48 -18.23 12.79
C TYR A 417 4.90 -18.50 14.20
N ARG A 418 4.57 -19.75 14.52
CA ARG A 418 4.03 -20.15 15.83
C ARG A 418 4.98 -19.86 16.99
N ASP A 419 6.27 -20.14 16.79
CA ASP A 419 7.29 -20.11 17.84
C ASP A 419 7.81 -18.69 18.12
N LYS A 420 7.91 -17.84 17.08
CA LYS A 420 8.38 -16.45 17.21
C LYS A 420 7.26 -15.43 17.33
N GLY A 421 6.06 -15.76 16.90
CA GLY A 421 4.99 -14.77 16.77
C GLY A 421 4.25 -14.47 18.06
N VAL A 422 3.78 -13.23 18.20
CA VAL A 422 2.86 -12.77 19.25
C VAL A 422 1.43 -13.23 18.91
N VAL A 423 1.30 -14.54 18.69
CA VAL A 423 0.08 -15.20 18.25
C VAL A 423 -0.77 -15.56 19.47
N ASP A 424 -2.06 -15.19 19.46
CA ASP A 424 -2.99 -15.59 20.51
C ASP A 424 -3.21 -17.12 20.56
N VAL A 425 -3.79 -17.62 21.64
CA VAL A 425 -3.95 -19.07 21.87
C VAL A 425 -4.83 -19.75 20.81
N ALA A 426 -5.84 -19.07 20.29
CA ALA A 426 -6.74 -19.62 19.27
C ALA A 426 -6.05 -19.66 17.89
N LEU A 427 -5.31 -18.60 17.53
CA LEU A 427 -4.55 -18.56 16.28
C LEU A 427 -3.35 -19.52 16.31
N LYS A 428 -2.69 -19.73 17.47
CA LYS A 428 -1.66 -20.79 17.63
C LYS A 428 -2.25 -22.17 17.35
N LYS A 429 -3.38 -22.51 17.96
CA LYS A 429 -4.09 -23.78 17.70
C LYS A 429 -4.39 -23.96 16.21
N ARG A 430 -4.89 -22.92 15.53
CA ARG A 430 -5.18 -22.97 14.09
C ARG A 430 -3.92 -23.20 13.24
N VAL A 431 -2.77 -22.65 13.64
CA VAL A 431 -1.48 -22.90 12.98
C VAL A 431 -1.01 -24.34 13.22
N ASP A 432 -1.14 -24.87 14.43
CA ASP A 432 -0.83 -26.27 14.73
C ASP A 432 -1.72 -27.22 13.89
N GLU A 433 -3.01 -26.90 13.67
CA GLU A 433 -3.88 -27.65 12.76
C GLU A 433 -3.35 -27.67 11.30
N TYR A 434 -2.83 -26.54 10.79
CA TYR A 434 -2.16 -26.49 9.48
C TYR A 434 -0.86 -27.31 9.45
N ILE A 435 -0.03 -27.23 10.51
CA ILE A 435 1.22 -28.00 10.63
C ILE A 435 0.89 -29.51 10.62
N ASP A 436 -0.01 -29.97 11.48
CA ASP A 436 -0.45 -31.36 11.60
C ASP A 436 -0.98 -31.93 10.28
N ALA A 437 -1.84 -31.17 9.58
CA ALA A 437 -2.38 -31.57 8.29
C ALA A 437 -1.27 -31.69 7.22
N THR A 438 -0.32 -30.76 7.26
CA THR A 438 0.82 -30.72 6.32
C THR A 438 1.80 -31.86 6.60
N GLU A 439 2.12 -32.16 7.86
CA GLU A 439 2.97 -33.30 8.22
C GLU A 439 2.33 -34.64 7.86
N LYS A 440 1.01 -34.79 8.02
CA LYS A 440 0.26 -35.96 7.52
C LYS A 440 0.35 -36.09 5.99
N ARG A 441 0.31 -34.98 5.25
CA ARG A 441 0.50 -34.95 3.78
C ARG A 441 1.93 -35.33 3.39
N ILE A 442 2.95 -34.80 4.08
CA ILE A 442 4.37 -35.17 3.93
C ILE A 442 4.56 -36.68 4.14
N ALA A 443 4.01 -37.25 5.22
CA ALA A 443 4.12 -38.67 5.52
C ALA A 443 3.43 -39.56 4.47
N LYS A 444 2.30 -39.12 3.91
CA LYS A 444 1.62 -39.80 2.79
C LYS A 444 2.46 -39.74 1.51
N GLU A 445 3.08 -38.59 1.23
CA GLU A 445 3.90 -38.39 0.03
C GLU A 445 5.20 -39.20 0.07
N ARG A 446 5.90 -39.25 1.21
CA ARG A 446 7.07 -40.13 1.40
C ARG A 446 6.72 -41.59 1.10
N LYS A 447 5.62 -42.09 1.69
CA LYS A 447 5.12 -43.45 1.43
C LYS A 447 4.68 -43.68 -0.01
N ARG A 448 4.26 -42.65 -0.76
CA ARG A 448 3.99 -42.76 -2.21
C ARG A 448 5.30 -42.98 -2.97
N ARG A 449 6.31 -42.13 -2.73
CA ARG A 449 7.62 -42.21 -3.38
C ARG A 449 8.33 -43.53 -3.10
N GLU A 450 8.39 -43.96 -1.83
CA GLU A 450 8.95 -45.27 -1.43
C GLU A 450 8.33 -46.45 -2.22
N ARG A 451 7.01 -46.42 -2.44
CA ARG A 451 6.29 -47.45 -3.21
C ARG A 451 6.58 -47.37 -4.70
N GLU A 452 6.69 -46.18 -5.26
CA GLU A 452 7.03 -45.96 -6.66
C GLU A 452 8.48 -46.34 -6.96
N GLU A 453 9.42 -46.00 -6.08
CA GLU A 453 10.82 -46.41 -6.15
C GLU A 453 10.95 -47.92 -6.05
N LYS A 454 10.27 -48.56 -5.08
CA LYS A 454 10.23 -50.02 -4.98
C LYS A 454 9.65 -50.66 -6.25
N ARG A 455 8.55 -50.13 -6.79
CA ARG A 455 7.95 -50.64 -8.04
C ARG A 455 8.93 -50.52 -9.21
N LYS A 456 9.60 -49.36 -9.36
CA LYS A 456 10.63 -49.14 -10.40
C LYS A 456 11.82 -50.09 -10.22
N ALA A 457 12.25 -50.38 -8.99
CA ALA A 457 13.31 -51.33 -8.71
C ALA A 457 12.88 -52.78 -9.04
N ASP A 458 11.66 -53.18 -8.68
CA ASP A 458 11.08 -54.48 -9.02
C ASP A 458 10.91 -54.65 -10.55
N GLU A 459 10.50 -53.58 -11.26
CA GLU A 459 10.40 -53.53 -12.73
C GLU A 459 11.78 -53.60 -13.40
N ALA A 460 12.75 -52.79 -12.94
CA ALA A 460 14.12 -52.80 -13.46
C ALA A 460 14.82 -54.15 -13.23
N ARG A 461 14.57 -54.80 -12.08
CA ARG A 461 15.04 -56.16 -11.80
C ARG A 461 14.46 -57.17 -12.78
N LYS A 462 13.15 -57.14 -13.03
CA LYS A 462 12.51 -58.03 -14.03
C LYS A 462 13.09 -57.81 -15.42
N ALA A 463 13.27 -56.55 -15.85
CA ALA A 463 13.87 -56.22 -17.13
C ALA A 463 15.33 -56.69 -17.24
N ALA A 464 16.10 -56.64 -16.14
CA ALA A 464 17.46 -57.19 -16.08
C ALA A 464 17.46 -58.73 -16.14
N ASP A 465 16.55 -59.41 -15.42
CA ASP A 465 16.39 -60.86 -15.45
C ASP A 465 15.94 -61.35 -16.84
N GLU A 466 15.10 -60.60 -17.55
CA GLU A 466 14.70 -60.87 -18.94
C GLU A 466 15.83 -60.60 -19.95
N ALA A 467 16.57 -59.50 -19.79
CA ALA A 467 17.73 -59.19 -20.63
C ALA A 467 18.89 -60.19 -20.44
N ALA A 468 19.04 -60.76 -19.24
CA ALA A 468 19.98 -61.86 -18.99
C ALA A 468 19.55 -63.13 -19.75
N LYS A 469 18.28 -63.55 -19.63
CA LYS A 469 17.72 -64.69 -20.37
C LYS A 469 17.82 -64.52 -21.89
N ALA A 470 17.64 -63.31 -22.40
CA ALA A 470 17.81 -62.99 -23.82
C ALA A 470 19.27 -63.11 -24.30
N LYS A 471 20.26 -62.97 -23.41
CA LYS A 471 21.69 -63.19 -23.70
C LYS A 471 22.13 -64.64 -23.53
N GLU A 472 21.42 -65.43 -22.72
CA GLU A 472 21.66 -66.87 -22.53
C GLU A 472 20.91 -67.76 -23.54
N ALA A 473 20.04 -67.19 -24.39
CA ALA A 473 19.43 -67.91 -25.50
C ALA A 473 20.53 -68.38 -26.48
N PRO A 474 20.60 -69.69 -26.80
CA PRO A 474 21.69 -70.22 -27.60
C PRO A 474 21.64 -69.72 -29.04
N ALA A 475 22.81 -69.42 -29.61
CA ALA A 475 22.98 -69.19 -31.04
C ALA A 475 22.70 -70.49 -31.81
N ALA A 476 21.44 -70.73 -32.14
CA ALA A 476 21.01 -71.87 -32.94
C ALA A 476 21.28 -71.62 -34.44
N THR A 477 22.24 -72.38 -34.98
CA THR A 477 22.46 -72.66 -36.41
C THR A 477 22.78 -71.49 -37.34
N SER A 478 24.07 -71.30 -37.60
CA SER A 478 24.54 -70.97 -38.95
C SER A 478 24.28 -72.15 -39.91
N PRO A 479 23.83 -71.91 -41.16
CA PRO A 479 23.94 -72.89 -42.24
C PRO A 479 25.38 -73.01 -42.76
N ALA A 480 25.76 -74.19 -43.25
CA ALA A 480 27.09 -74.49 -43.82
C ALA A 480 27.20 -74.13 -45.33
N PRO A 481 28.41 -74.11 -45.94
CA PRO A 481 28.69 -73.28 -47.13
C PRO A 481 28.76 -74.00 -48.50
N GLY A 482 28.65 -73.19 -49.58
CA GLY A 482 28.99 -73.54 -50.98
C GLY A 482 27.78 -73.75 -51.92
N VAL A 483 27.78 -73.40 -53.22
CA VAL A 483 28.81 -72.83 -54.14
C VAL A 483 28.10 -72.03 -55.28
N GLU A 484 28.75 -70.98 -55.81
CA GLU A 484 28.55 -70.26 -57.11
C GLU A 484 27.15 -69.80 -57.60
N SER A 485 26.97 -68.47 -57.76
CA SER A 485 27.15 -67.81 -59.07
C SER A 485 26.96 -66.26 -59.00
N THR A 486 27.56 -65.56 -59.96
CA THR A 486 27.36 -64.12 -60.31
C THR A 486 26.98 -64.06 -61.81
N PRO A 487 26.51 -62.94 -62.44
CA PRO A 487 26.60 -61.53 -62.02
C PRO A 487 25.42 -60.56 -62.34
N ALA A 488 25.51 -59.32 -61.76
CA ALA A 488 25.08 -58.00 -62.31
C ALA A 488 23.56 -57.66 -62.51
N PRO A 489 23.19 -56.36 -62.68
CA PRO A 489 23.61 -55.14 -61.96
C PRO A 489 22.40 -54.29 -61.44
N ALA A 490 22.66 -53.03 -61.03
CA ALA A 490 21.76 -52.10 -60.32
C ALA A 490 20.52 -51.58 -61.10
N PRO A 491 19.62 -50.84 -60.41
CA PRO A 491 19.53 -49.40 -60.76
C PRO A 491 19.52 -48.43 -59.56
N GLU A 492 19.58 -47.14 -59.92
CA GLU A 492 19.79 -45.95 -59.08
C GLU A 492 18.61 -45.57 -58.16
N VAL A 493 18.89 -44.76 -57.12
CA VAL A 493 17.88 -43.97 -56.41
C VAL A 493 18.36 -42.53 -56.23
N THR A 494 17.69 -41.60 -56.91
CA THR A 494 17.66 -40.14 -56.64
C THR A 494 16.21 -39.63 -56.95
N PRO A 495 15.78 -38.41 -56.57
CA PRO A 495 15.30 -38.18 -55.20
C PRO A 495 13.97 -37.38 -55.08
N ALA A 496 13.52 -37.19 -53.81
CA ALA A 496 12.61 -36.12 -53.32
C ALA A 496 11.09 -36.26 -53.62
N PRO A 497 10.18 -35.46 -52.96
CA PRO A 497 10.41 -34.45 -51.91
C PRO A 497 9.48 -34.49 -50.65
N GLY A 498 9.99 -33.94 -49.53
CA GLY A 498 9.33 -32.92 -48.69
C GLY A 498 8.14 -33.24 -47.77
N VAL A 499 8.35 -33.10 -46.45
CA VAL A 499 7.48 -32.36 -45.49
C VAL A 499 8.39 -31.65 -44.46
N GLU A 500 7.97 -30.48 -43.96
CA GLU A 500 8.74 -29.56 -43.12
C GLU A 500 9.05 -30.08 -41.69
N ALA A 501 10.14 -29.56 -41.10
CA ALA A 501 10.50 -29.76 -39.70
C ALA A 501 10.55 -28.41 -38.94
N ALA A 502 9.97 -28.37 -37.75
CA ALA A 502 10.03 -27.22 -36.84
C ALA A 502 11.38 -27.15 -36.09
N PRO A 503 11.83 -25.97 -35.62
CA PRO A 503 13.22 -25.75 -35.21
C PRO A 503 13.56 -26.27 -33.80
N ALA A 504 14.82 -26.66 -33.61
CA ALA A 504 15.42 -26.97 -32.32
C ALA A 504 15.80 -25.69 -31.53
N PRO A 505 15.82 -25.73 -30.18
CA PRO A 505 16.19 -24.58 -29.35
C PRO A 505 17.70 -24.27 -29.38
N ALA A 506 18.04 -22.99 -29.18
CA ALA A 506 19.40 -22.48 -29.16
C ALA A 506 20.19 -22.89 -27.90
N PRO A 507 21.54 -22.99 -27.97
CA PRO A 507 22.38 -23.33 -26.82
C PRO A 507 22.51 -22.16 -25.82
N ALA A 508 22.70 -22.51 -24.54
CA ALA A 508 23.00 -21.57 -23.45
C ALA A 508 24.47 -21.11 -23.48
N PRO A 509 24.80 -19.91 -22.96
CA PRO A 509 26.16 -19.38 -22.96
C PRO A 509 27.09 -20.07 -21.95
N GLU A 510 28.38 -20.15 -22.29
CA GLU A 510 29.42 -20.71 -21.43
C GLU A 510 29.67 -19.86 -20.17
N VAL A 511 29.87 -20.54 -19.02
CA VAL A 511 30.25 -19.92 -17.75
C VAL A 511 31.76 -20.02 -17.59
N VAL A 512 32.44 -18.87 -17.65
CA VAL A 512 33.88 -18.76 -17.36
C VAL A 512 34.11 -18.71 -15.84
N PRO A 513 35.03 -19.51 -15.26
CA PRO A 513 35.31 -19.47 -13.83
C PRO A 513 36.18 -18.26 -13.43
N PRO A 514 36.00 -17.69 -12.22
CA PRO A 514 36.81 -16.57 -11.75
C PRO A 514 38.20 -17.02 -11.24
N PRO A 515 39.25 -16.19 -11.38
CA PRO A 515 40.55 -16.42 -10.75
C PRO A 515 40.55 -16.06 -9.25
N ALA A 516 41.48 -16.66 -8.50
CA ALA A 516 41.56 -16.58 -7.04
C ALA A 516 42.22 -15.30 -6.49
N SER A 517 41.89 -14.96 -5.24
CA SER A 517 42.33 -13.73 -4.53
C SER A 517 43.57 -13.93 -3.65
N ALA A 518 44.50 -12.94 -3.66
CA ALA A 518 45.46 -12.61 -2.58
C ALA A 518 46.06 -11.19 -2.86
N PRO A 519 46.76 -10.50 -1.93
CA PRO A 519 46.11 -9.56 -1.00
C PRO A 519 46.73 -8.13 -0.93
N GLU A 520 46.04 -7.24 -0.19
CA GLU A 520 46.48 -5.97 0.44
C GLU A 520 47.17 -4.83 -0.37
N GLY A 521 46.65 -3.60 -0.19
CA GLY A 521 47.28 -2.34 -0.62
C GLY A 521 46.39 -1.11 -0.36
N ALA A 522 46.90 -0.09 0.36
CA ALA A 522 46.17 1.11 0.79
C ALA A 522 46.16 2.25 -0.27
N PRO A 523 45.34 3.32 -0.13
CA PRO A 523 45.00 4.24 -1.22
C PRO A 523 45.90 5.49 -1.31
N PRO A 524 45.85 6.23 -2.44
CA PRO A 524 46.28 7.62 -2.52
C PRO A 524 45.15 8.64 -2.74
N GLU A 525 45.47 9.88 -2.38
CA GLU A 525 44.62 11.04 -2.15
C GLU A 525 44.05 11.72 -3.41
N THR A 526 43.13 12.68 -3.19
CA THR A 526 42.63 13.64 -4.20
C THR A 526 43.69 14.72 -4.51
N PRO A 527 43.56 15.45 -5.64
CA PRO A 527 42.96 16.79 -5.50
C PRO A 527 42.13 17.30 -6.69
N ALA A 528 41.22 18.22 -6.36
CA ALA A 528 40.74 19.35 -7.17
C ALA A 528 41.08 20.64 -6.35
N PRO A 529 40.95 21.91 -6.84
CA PRO A 529 40.13 22.39 -7.97
C PRO A 529 40.78 23.50 -8.84
N GLU A 530 40.08 24.00 -9.88
CA GLU A 530 40.25 25.40 -10.35
C GLU A 530 39.11 25.94 -11.26
N GLY A 531 38.69 27.20 -11.02
CA GLY A 531 38.64 28.25 -12.06
C GLY A 531 37.47 28.36 -13.05
N ILE A 532 36.53 29.27 -12.77
CA ILE A 532 35.32 29.68 -13.53
C ILE A 532 35.64 30.63 -14.76
N PRO A 533 34.67 31.27 -15.50
CA PRO A 533 34.33 31.09 -16.93
C PRO A 533 34.65 32.37 -17.79
N PRO A 534 33.85 32.88 -18.78
CA PRO A 534 32.84 32.32 -19.71
C PRO A 534 33.04 32.70 -21.21
N SER A 535 32.33 32.05 -22.15
CA SER A 535 31.92 32.67 -23.43
C SER A 535 30.88 31.86 -24.23
N ALA A 536 29.89 32.58 -24.76
CA ALA A 536 29.00 32.23 -25.89
C ALA A 536 29.29 33.28 -27.02
N PRO A 537 28.75 33.23 -28.27
CA PRO A 537 27.47 32.64 -28.70
C PRO A 537 27.43 32.00 -30.13
N ALA A 538 26.20 31.77 -30.64
CA ALA A 538 25.81 31.44 -32.03
C ALA A 538 26.09 30.00 -32.53
N ALA A 539 25.40 29.45 -33.55
CA ALA A 539 24.02 29.60 -34.08
C ALA A 539 23.75 28.45 -35.10
N GLU A 540 22.48 28.20 -35.45
CA GLU A 540 21.96 27.42 -36.61
C GLU A 540 22.45 25.97 -36.86
N ALA A 541 21.51 25.00 -36.82
CA ALA A 541 21.01 24.28 -38.02
C ALA A 541 20.08 23.09 -37.66
N ALA A 542 18.96 22.96 -38.38
CA ALA A 542 18.13 21.74 -38.49
C ALA A 542 18.59 20.93 -39.76
N PRO A 543 18.08 19.72 -40.13
CA PRO A 543 16.69 19.22 -40.10
C PRO A 543 16.59 17.76 -39.55
N ALA A 544 15.53 16.93 -39.66
CA ALA A 544 14.27 16.95 -40.42
C ALA A 544 13.15 16.11 -39.73
N SER A 545 11.89 16.34 -40.13
CA SER A 545 10.71 15.48 -39.81
C SER A 545 10.37 14.53 -40.98
N PRO A 546 9.42 13.57 -40.85
CA PRO A 546 8.00 13.87 -41.15
C PRO A 546 6.94 13.18 -40.24
N VAL A 547 5.85 13.87 -39.83
CA VAL A 547 4.45 13.96 -40.40
C VAL A 547 3.71 12.59 -40.39
N TRP A 548 2.49 12.39 -39.82
CA TRP A 548 1.09 12.76 -40.18
C TRP A 548 0.16 12.34 -38.98
N SER A 549 -1.13 12.69 -38.79
CA SER A 549 -2.04 13.78 -39.22
C SER A 549 -3.34 13.74 -38.34
N SER A 550 -4.21 14.76 -38.44
CA SER A 550 -5.64 14.85 -37.99
C SER A 550 -6.46 13.54 -37.94
N GLY A 551 -7.55 13.40 -37.16
CA GLY A 551 -8.36 14.36 -36.38
C GLY A 551 -9.84 13.87 -36.26
N ALA A 552 -10.77 14.77 -35.88
CA ALA A 552 -12.25 14.65 -35.82
C ALA A 552 -12.94 14.39 -34.45
N GLN A 553 -13.92 15.25 -34.13
CA GLN A 553 -15.10 14.92 -33.31
C GLN A 553 -16.17 14.26 -34.20
N PRO A 554 -17.27 13.75 -33.63
CA PRO A 554 -18.47 14.60 -33.63
C PRO A 554 -19.39 14.51 -32.39
N ASP A 555 -20.11 15.62 -32.19
CA ASP A 555 -21.49 15.85 -31.73
C ASP A 555 -22.29 14.92 -30.79
N SER A 556 -23.14 15.62 -30.04
CA SER A 556 -24.23 15.19 -29.17
C SER A 556 -25.30 14.29 -29.80
N LEU A 557 -25.95 13.46 -28.97
CA LEU A 557 -27.43 13.37 -28.89
C LEU A 557 -27.88 12.51 -27.68
N ASP A 558 -28.91 13.01 -26.99
CA ASP A 558 -29.76 12.36 -25.98
C ASP A 558 -31.22 12.75 -26.36
N PRO A 559 -32.33 12.12 -25.90
CA PRO A 559 -32.50 10.86 -25.18
C PRO A 559 -33.60 9.95 -25.83
N MET A 560 -33.98 8.82 -25.18
CA MET A 560 -35.37 8.28 -25.03
C MET A 560 -35.51 6.73 -24.95
N THR A 561 -36.11 6.26 -23.84
CA THR A 561 -37.09 5.14 -23.69
C THR A 561 -36.95 3.78 -24.41
N GLY A 562 -37.08 2.69 -23.64
CA GLY A 562 -38.18 1.73 -23.87
C GLY A 562 -37.91 0.21 -24.02
N ARG A 563 -38.09 -0.52 -22.91
CA ARG A 563 -38.65 -1.90 -22.77
C ARG A 563 -38.07 -3.14 -23.50
N ASP A 564 -37.73 -4.10 -22.64
CA ASP A 564 -38.12 -5.53 -22.64
C ASP A 564 -37.47 -6.61 -23.54
N ALA A 565 -37.28 -7.76 -22.87
CA ALA A 565 -37.14 -9.13 -23.36
C ALA A 565 -35.88 -9.54 -24.17
N THR A 566 -34.99 -10.29 -23.51
CA THR A 566 -34.84 -11.75 -23.75
C THR A 566 -34.03 -12.44 -22.63
N ARG A 567 -34.47 -13.63 -22.21
CA ARG A 567 -33.71 -14.53 -21.32
C ARG A 567 -32.75 -15.40 -22.15
N PRO A 568 -31.57 -15.74 -21.60
CA PRO A 568 -30.92 -17.02 -21.85
C PRO A 568 -31.23 -18.05 -20.74
N SER A 569 -31.24 -19.33 -21.11
CA SER A 569 -31.59 -20.49 -20.27
C SER A 569 -30.42 -21.00 -19.40
N PRO A 570 -30.68 -21.80 -18.34
CA PRO A 570 -29.64 -22.34 -17.47
C PRO A 570 -28.79 -23.44 -18.14
N PRO A 571 -27.54 -23.68 -17.66
CA PRO A 571 -26.71 -24.78 -18.14
C PRO A 571 -27.27 -26.15 -17.74
N SER A 572 -27.07 -27.13 -18.63
CA SER A 572 -27.59 -28.51 -18.50
C SER A 572 -26.71 -29.41 -17.61
N PRO A 573 -27.25 -30.49 -17.02
CA PRO A 573 -26.54 -31.32 -16.04
C PRO A 573 -25.50 -32.29 -16.63
N LEU A 574 -24.56 -32.71 -15.80
CA LEU A 574 -23.54 -33.72 -16.11
C LEU A 574 -24.13 -35.15 -16.25
N PRO A 575 -23.55 -36.01 -17.08
CA PRO A 575 -24.08 -37.35 -17.35
C PRO A 575 -23.63 -38.37 -16.28
N GLY A 576 -24.55 -39.16 -15.72
CA GLY A 576 -24.13 -40.19 -14.76
C GLY A 576 -25.15 -40.97 -13.95
N ALA A 577 -26.41 -41.12 -14.36
CA ALA A 577 -27.33 -42.10 -13.75
C ALA A 577 -28.42 -42.58 -14.72
N LYS A 578 -28.78 -43.87 -14.63
CA LYS A 578 -29.93 -44.53 -15.27
C LYS A 578 -30.51 -45.55 -14.27
N PRO A 579 -31.80 -45.90 -14.37
CA PRO A 579 -32.95 -45.08 -14.79
C PRO A 579 -33.67 -44.46 -13.58
#